data_AF-A0A1H9XYB0-F1
#
_entry.id   AF-A0A1H9XYB0-F1
#
_cell.length_a   1.000
_cell.length_b   1.000
_cell.length_c   1.000
_cell.angle_alpha   90.00
_cell.angle_beta   90.00
_cell.angle_gamma   90.00
#
_symmetry.space_group_name_H-M   'P 1'
#
loop_
_entity.id
_entity.type
_entity.pdbx_description
1 polymer ?
#
loop_
_entity_poly.entity_id
_entity_poly.type
_entity_poly.pdbx_seq_one_letter_code
_entity_poly.pdbx_strand_id
1 'polypeptide(L)' 'MAHEVASERGIFQLMSTRADGDEHTFYGRFHTCSQRTDGRWRICVDYDTGERSATLDEEFHAAIDVHDVDAFKE' A
#
# COMPACT_ATOMS: atom_id res chain seq x y z
N MET A 1 -21.41 15.29 -13.74
CA MET A 1 -19.95 15.06 -13.81
C MET A 1 -19.70 13.78 -13.05
N ALA A 2 -19.21 12.73 -13.69
CA ALA A 2 -18.83 11.52 -12.98
C ALA A 2 -17.65 11.84 -12.06
N HIS A 3 -17.71 11.42 -10.80
CA HIS A 3 -16.56 11.54 -9.91
C HIS A 3 -15.55 10.46 -10.30
N GLU A 4 -14.34 10.86 -10.66
CA GLU A 4 -13.23 9.93 -10.85
C GLU A 4 -12.78 9.45 -9.48
N VAL A 5 -13.00 8.17 -9.23
CA VAL A 5 -12.67 7.48 -7.99
C VAL A 5 -11.76 6.31 -8.30
N ALA A 6 -10.87 5.98 -7.37
CA ALA A 6 -9.96 4.86 -7.45
C ALA A 6 -9.89 4.14 -6.10
N SER A 7 -9.65 2.84 -6.15
CA SER A 7 -9.34 2.02 -4.97
C SER A 7 -8.07 1.25 -5.26
N GLU A 8 -7.14 1.26 -4.31
CA GLU A 8 -5.88 0.53 -4.41
C GLU A 8 -5.69 -0.33 -3.18
N ARG A 9 -5.20 -1.55 -3.37
CA ARG A 9 -4.84 -2.47 -2.32
C ARG A 9 -3.44 -3.00 -2.60
N GLY A 10 -2.65 -3.12 -1.56
CA GLY A 10 -1.29 -3.64 -1.70
C GLY A 10 -0.69 -4.02 -0.37
N ILE A 11 0.55 -4.49 -0.44
CA ILE A 11 1.39 -4.84 0.70
C ILE A 11 2.68 -4.04 0.61
N PHE A 12 3.17 -3.55 1.74
CA PHE A 12 4.32 -2.65 1.80
C PHE A 12 5.35 -3.14 2.82
N GLN A 13 6.59 -2.69 2.62
CA GLN A 13 7.69 -2.80 3.57
C GLN A 13 8.06 -1.39 4.07
N LEU A 14 8.14 -1.24 5.39
CA LEU A 14 8.65 -0.05 6.05
C LEU A 14 9.96 -0.41 6.77
N MET A 15 11.06 0.21 6.36
CA MET A 15 12.34 0.13 7.05
C MET A 15 12.55 1.40 7.87
N SER A 16 12.83 1.24 9.15
CA SER A 16 13.08 2.36 10.06
C SER A 16 14.40 2.18 10.80
N THR A 17 15.21 3.23 10.84
CA THR A 17 16.42 3.30 11.66
C THR A 17 16.15 4.27 12.80
N ARG A 18 16.29 3.80 14.05
CA ARG A 18 16.14 4.62 15.25
C ARG A 18 17.40 5.43 15.52
N ALA A 19 17.28 6.42 16.40
CA ALA A 19 18.36 7.35 16.72
C ALA A 19 19.58 6.66 17.37
N ASP A 20 19.40 5.49 17.98
CA ASP A 20 20.44 4.63 18.53
C ASP A 20 21.09 3.70 17.49
N GLY A 21 20.59 3.70 16.25
CA GLY A 21 21.06 2.84 15.17
C GLY A 21 20.29 1.53 15.05
N ASP A 22 19.30 1.27 15.90
CA ASP A 22 18.48 0.06 15.79
C ASP A 22 17.64 0.09 14.50
N GLU A 23 17.73 -0.98 13.71
CA GLU A 23 16.96 -1.15 12.49
C GLU A 23 15.75 -2.05 12.73
N HIS A 24 14.60 -1.63 12.19
CA HIS A 24 13.38 -2.40 12.23
C HIS A 24 12.71 -2.41 10.86
N THR A 25 12.40 -3.62 10.39
CA THR A 25 11.56 -3.85 9.21
C THR A 25 10.16 -4.23 9.66
N PHE A 26 9.17 -3.58 9.06
CA PHE A 26 7.76 -3.86 9.23
C PHE A 26 7.13 -4.15 7.88
N TYR A 27 6.20 -5.09 7.84
CA TYR A 27 5.39 -5.39 6.67
C TYR A 27 3.92 -5.15 7.02
N GLY A 28 3.15 -4.59 6.09
CA GLY A 28 1.74 -4.26 6.31
C GLY A 28 0.95 -4.24 5.01
N ARG A 29 -0.37 -4.33 5.10
CA ARG A 29 -1.26 -4.17 3.94
C ARG A 29 -1.98 -2.83 4.03
N PHE A 30 -2.19 -2.23 2.88
CA PHE A 30 -2.96 -0.99 2.77
C PHE A 30 -4.18 -1.21 1.88
N HIS A 31 -5.21 -0.41 2.16
CA HIS A 31 -6.32 -0.20 1.24
C HIS A 31 -6.67 1.28 1.22
N THR A 32 -6.37 1.96 0.11
CA THR A 32 -6.73 3.35 -0.08
C THR A 32 -7.91 3.51 -1.02
N CYS A 33 -8.72 4.52 -0.74
CA CYS A 33 -9.74 5.03 -1.65
C CYS A 33 -9.42 6.48 -1.96
N SER A 34 -9.34 6.82 -3.24
CA SER A 34 -8.94 8.14 -3.72
C SER A 34 -9.98 8.75 -4.64
N GLN A 35 -10.06 10.08 -4.63
CA GLN A 35 -10.92 10.85 -5.54
C GLN A 35 -10.10 11.93 -6.24
N ARG A 36 -10.36 12.14 -7.54
CA ARG A 36 -9.78 13.26 -8.29
C ARG A 36 -10.61 14.53 -8.06
N THR A 37 -9.96 15.57 -7.55
CA THR A 37 -10.56 16.89 -7.30
C THR A 37 -9.61 17.97 -7.84
N ASP A 38 -10.13 18.91 -8.65
CA ASP A 38 -9.34 19.96 -9.32
C ASP A 38 -8.11 19.41 -10.07
N GLY A 39 -8.29 18.30 -10.80
CA GLY A 39 -7.23 17.66 -11.57
C GLY A 39 -6.18 16.91 -10.74
N ARG A 40 -6.34 16.81 -9.42
CA ARG A 40 -5.40 16.15 -8.51
C ARG A 40 -6.07 14.99 -7.76
N TRP A 41 -5.40 13.85 -7.73
CA TRP A 41 -5.78 12.71 -6.90
C TRP A 41 -5.47 12.99 -5.43
N ARG A 42 -6.43 12.67 -4.56
CA ARG A 42 -6.28 12.75 -3.11
C ARG A 42 -6.79 11.44 -2.51
N ILE A 43 -6.05 10.90 -1.54
CA ILE A 43 -6.51 9.82 -0.69
C ILE A 43 -7.60 10.39 0.22
N CYS A 44 -8.80 9.82 0.15
CA CYS A 44 -9.93 10.18 0.99
C CYS A 44 -10.04 9.27 2.21
N VAL A 45 -9.62 8.02 2.06
CA VAL A 45 -9.60 7.01 3.11
C VAL A 45 -8.37 6.13 2.95
N ASP A 46 -7.72 5.80 4.05
CA ASP A 46 -6.62 4.85 4.13
C ASP A 46 -6.89 3.89 5.31
N TYR A 47 -6.93 2.59 5.00
CA TYR A 47 -7.03 1.53 5.99
C TYR A 47 -5.72 0.77 6.04
N ASP A 48 -4.99 0.90 7.14
CA ASP A 48 -3.94 -0.03 7.49
C ASP A 48 -4.59 -1.20 8.24
N THR A 49 -4.50 -2.40 7.68
CA THR A 49 -4.96 -3.59 8.39
C THR A 49 -3.97 -3.80 9.53
N GLY A 50 -4.33 -3.39 10.75
CA GLY A 50 -3.53 -3.65 11.97
C GLY A 50 -3.34 -5.14 12.31
N GLU A 51 -3.64 -6.03 11.36
CA GLU A 51 -3.41 -7.45 11.39
C GLU A 51 -1.91 -7.73 11.29
N ARG A 52 -1.30 -8.05 12.42
CA ARG A 52 0.06 -8.61 12.46
C ARG A 52 -0.04 -10.10 12.17
N SER A 53 0.05 -10.47 10.89
CA SER A 53 0.28 -11.88 10.53
C SER A 53 1.77 -12.18 10.56
N ALA A 54 2.13 -13.39 10.98
CA ALA A 54 3.50 -13.90 10.90
C ALA A 54 3.97 -14.13 9.45
N THR A 55 3.07 -14.00 8.46
CA THR A 55 3.31 -14.30 7.04
C THR A 55 3.48 -13.06 6.16
N LEU A 56 3.44 -11.85 6.73
CA LEU A 56 3.44 -10.62 5.91
C LEU A 56 4.76 -10.40 5.14
N ASP A 57 5.89 -10.93 5.61
CA ASP A 57 7.14 -10.86 4.84
C ASP A 57 7.08 -11.78 3.61
N GLU A 58 6.63 -13.02 3.79
CA GLU A 58 6.44 -13.99 2.72
C GLU A 58 5.46 -13.46 1.68
N GLU A 59 4.35 -12.88 2.12
CA GLU A 59 3.37 -12.26 1.25
C GLU A 59 3.93 -11.05 0.49
N PHE A 60 4.75 -10.22 1.14
CA PHE A 60 5.37 -9.07 0.48
C PHE A 60 6.34 -9.53 -0.61
N HIS A 61 7.13 -10.58 -0.35
CA HIS A 61 8.06 -11.15 -1.34
C HIS A 61 7.36 -11.92 -2.47
N ALA A 62 6.15 -12.40 -2.24
CA ALA A 62 5.30 -13.01 -3.26
C ALA A 62 4.45 -12.00 -4.04
N ALA A 63 4.43 -10.73 -3.63
CA ALA A 63 3.58 -9.71 -4.22
C ALA A 63 4.06 -9.30 -5.63
N ILE A 64 3.11 -8.82 -6.43
CA ILE A 64 3.37 -8.27 -7.75
C ILE A 64 3.96 -6.87 -7.59
N ASP A 65 4.98 -6.54 -8.38
CA ASP A 65 5.59 -5.22 -8.40
C ASP A 65 4.57 -4.14 -8.79
N VAL A 66 4.61 -2.99 -8.13
CA VAL A 66 3.65 -1.88 -8.35
C VAL A 66 3.66 -1.35 -9.78
N HIS A 67 4.76 -1.53 -10.52
CA HIS A 67 4.87 -1.13 -11.91
C HIS A 67 4.46 -2.22 -12.91
N ASP A 68 4.26 -3.46 -12.45
CA ASP A 68 3.75 -4.55 -13.27
C ASP A 68 2.22 -4.53 -13.36
N VAL A 69 1.72 -3.46 -13.99
CA VAL A 69 0.29 -3.28 -14.24
C VAL A 69 -0.28 -4.29 -15.24
N ASP A 70 0.59 -4.98 -16.00
CA ASP A 70 0.20 -5.99 -16.98
C ASP A 70 -0.36 -7.24 -16.31
N ALA A 71 0.16 -7.58 -15.12
CA ALA A 71 -0.33 -8.68 -14.30
C ALA A 71 -1.81 -8.55 -13.87
N PHE A 72 -2.41 -7.36 -14.02
CA PHE A 72 -3.80 -7.05 -13.64
C PHE A 72 -4.70 -6.71 -14.82
N LYS A 73 -4.24 -6.89 -16.07
CA LYS A 73 -5.07 -6.71 -17.26
C LYS A 73 -5.95 -7.96 -17.48
N GLU A 74 -7.25 -7.74 -17.69
CA GLU A 74 -8.21 -8.79 -18.10
C GLU A 74 -8.05 -9.20 -19.57
#